data_AF-A0A1Q9N2T3-F1
#
_entry.id   AF-A0A1Q9N2T3-F1
#
_cell.length_a   1.000
_cell.length_b   1.000
_cell.length_c   1.000
_cell.angle_alpha   90.00
_cell.angle_beta   90.00
_cell.angle_gamma   90.00
#
_symmetry.space_group_name_H-M   'P 1'
#
loop_
_entity.id
_entity.type
_entity.pdbx_description
1 polymer ?
#
loop_
_entity_poly.entity_id
_entity_poly.type
_entity_poly.pdbx_seq_one_letter_code
_entity_poly.pdbx_strand_id
1 'polypeptide(L)'
;MECCFISLLFPPKILNLRIKTSIENFFADLELYFIKKGWEWVDPEKIGDFHWRTPDFDIKVISRNADDSIRAIQYGLNIPGVIGLNGKDPIITFSHSFRIELPREYPARVDKIRIIADSQIFHPRFSISGLGEACLQINGEIDRILMDMIFQVLYDPDRVRPPKYYNDADFGRNSSAMKWYQNNDPKAIYELLLNKWLDSRNKKIHPKAKIIEKETKKKGLRIIE
;
A
#
# COMPACT_ATOMS: atom_id res chain seq x y z
N MET A 1 -3.25 -14.01 44.41
CA MET A 1 -3.94 -12.83 43.86
C MET A 1 -3.69 -12.86 42.37
N GLU A 2 -4.56 -13.54 41.63
CA GLU A 2 -4.45 -13.64 40.18
C GLU A 2 -4.98 -12.33 39.59
N CYS A 3 -4.08 -11.49 39.07
CA CYS A 3 -4.49 -10.38 38.23
C CYS A 3 -5.11 -10.99 36.97
N CYS A 4 -6.45 -11.02 36.90
CA CYS A 4 -7.16 -11.18 35.65
C CYS A 4 -6.70 -10.06 34.71
N PHE A 5 -5.80 -10.39 33.78
CA PHE A 5 -5.61 -9.59 32.58
C PHE A 5 -6.95 -9.58 31.86
N ILE A 6 -7.74 -8.52 32.08
CA ILE A 6 -8.86 -8.20 31.21
C ILE A 6 -8.22 -8.03 29.83
N SER A 7 -8.39 -8.99 28.94
CA SER A 7 -7.96 -8.81 27.57
C SER A 7 -8.72 -7.58 27.05
N LEU A 8 -7.96 -6.56 26.64
CA LEU A 8 -8.47 -5.31 26.07
C LEU A 8 -9.05 -5.57 24.68
N LEU A 9 -10.07 -6.42 24.60
CA LEU A 9 -10.80 -6.71 23.39
C LEU A 9 -11.85 -5.62 23.18
N PHE A 10 -11.71 -4.87 22.10
CA PHE A 10 -12.77 -3.95 21.69
C PHE A 10 -14.03 -4.74 21.33
N PRO A 11 -15.23 -4.21 21.62
CA PRO A 11 -16.48 -4.76 21.11
C PRO A 11 -16.42 -4.87 19.57
N PRO A 12 -16.92 -5.96 18.96
CA PRO A 12 -16.84 -6.18 17.51
C PRO A 12 -17.34 -5.01 16.67
N LYS A 13 -18.45 -4.37 17.08
CA LYS A 13 -19.00 -3.20 16.41
C LYS A 13 -18.02 -2.02 16.34
N ILE A 14 -17.30 -1.76 17.43
CA ILE A 14 -16.32 -0.66 17.52
C ILE A 14 -15.08 -0.99 16.69
N LEU A 15 -14.59 -2.23 16.77
CA LEU A 15 -13.47 -2.71 15.95
C LEU A 15 -13.79 -2.58 14.45
N ASN A 16 -14.97 -3.05 14.03
CA ASN A 16 -15.40 -3.03 12.64
C ASN A 16 -15.59 -1.60 12.13
N LEU A 17 -16.15 -0.70 12.95
CA LEU A 17 -16.27 0.72 12.62
C LEU A 17 -14.88 1.36 12.43
N ARG A 18 -13.93 1.08 13.32
CA ARG A 18 -12.57 1.61 13.22
C ARG A 18 -11.88 1.20 11.92
N ILE A 19 -12.01 -0.08 11.54
CA ILE A 19 -11.46 -0.59 10.28
C ILE A 19 -12.11 0.12 9.09
N LYS A 20 -13.44 0.27 9.10
CA LYS A 20 -14.17 1.00 8.05
C LYS A 20 -13.65 2.43 7.91
N THR A 21 -13.55 3.16 9.02
CA THR A 21 -13.02 4.53 9.04
C THR A 21 -11.57 4.60 8.55
N SER A 22 -10.71 3.63 8.92
CA SER A 22 -9.34 3.56 8.41
C SER A 22 -9.32 3.40 6.89
N ILE A 23 -10.14 2.52 6.31
CA ILE A 23 -10.20 2.34 4.85
C ILE A 23 -10.70 3.63 4.16
N GLU A 24 -11.67 4.32 4.76
CA GLU A 24 -12.16 5.61 4.25
C GLU A 24 -11.08 6.71 4.30
N ASN A 25 -10.31 6.77 5.39
CA ASN A 25 -9.16 7.68 5.52
C ASN A 25 -8.08 7.37 4.48
N PHE A 26 -7.80 6.10 4.20
CA PHE A 26 -6.86 5.70 3.15
C PHE A 26 -7.24 6.29 1.78
N PHE A 27 -8.51 6.21 1.39
CA PHE A 27 -8.94 6.79 0.11
C PHE A 27 -8.86 8.33 0.11
N ALA A 28 -9.18 8.99 1.23
CA ALA A 28 -9.05 10.44 1.35
C ALA A 28 -7.58 10.90 1.25
N ASP A 29 -6.66 10.21 1.92
CA ASP A 29 -5.22 10.50 1.84
C ASP A 29 -4.68 10.26 0.43
N LEU A 30 -5.17 9.22 -0.25
CA LEU A 30 -4.75 8.89 -1.60
C LEU A 30 -5.28 9.89 -2.64
N GLU A 31 -6.51 10.39 -2.46
CA GLU A 31 -7.05 11.50 -3.25
C GLU A 31 -6.13 12.72 -3.17
N LEU A 32 -5.75 13.14 -1.95
CA LEU A 32 -4.83 14.25 -1.73
C LEU A 32 -3.47 14.00 -2.40
N TYR A 33 -2.95 12.77 -2.31
CA TYR A 33 -1.72 12.38 -2.99
C TYR A 33 -1.84 12.54 -4.52
N PHE A 34 -2.93 12.10 -5.13
CA PHE A 34 -3.14 12.21 -6.58
C PHE A 34 -3.32 13.65 -7.04
N ILE A 35 -4.14 14.44 -6.34
CA ILE A 35 -4.33 15.86 -6.62
C ILE A 35 -2.98 16.57 -6.60
N LYS A 36 -2.15 16.31 -5.57
CA LYS A 36 -0.81 16.90 -5.45
C LYS A 36 0.11 16.50 -6.60
N LYS A 37 -0.05 15.29 -7.16
CA LYS A 37 0.71 14.81 -8.33
C LYS A 37 0.13 15.28 -9.66
N GLY A 38 -1.03 15.94 -9.66
CA GLY A 38 -1.75 16.33 -10.87
C GLY A 38 -2.39 15.15 -11.59
N TRP A 39 -2.65 14.04 -10.88
CA TRP A 39 -3.23 12.82 -11.43
C TRP A 39 -4.76 12.84 -11.28
N GLU A 40 -5.46 12.16 -12.19
CA GLU A 40 -6.91 11.99 -12.08
C GLU A 40 -7.26 11.07 -10.91
N TRP A 41 -8.15 11.55 -10.05
CA TRP A 41 -8.75 10.77 -8.98
C TRP A 41 -10.12 10.23 -9.43
N VAL A 42 -10.39 8.98 -9.06
CA VAL A 42 -11.68 8.34 -9.26
C VAL A 42 -12.15 7.88 -7.89
N ASP A 43 -13.30 8.39 -7.46
CA ASP A 43 -13.87 8.04 -6.16
C ASP A 43 -14.11 6.53 -6.05
N PRO A 44 -13.88 5.95 -4.86
CA PRO A 44 -14.13 4.53 -4.64
C PRO A 44 -15.64 4.22 -4.71
N GLU A 45 -15.99 3.25 -5.55
CA GLU A 45 -17.29 2.59 -5.52
C GLU A 45 -17.40 1.76 -4.24
N LYS A 46 -18.45 2.00 -3.43
CA LYS A 46 -18.76 1.18 -2.26
C LYS A 46 -19.73 0.06 -2.65
N ILE A 47 -19.29 -1.19 -2.56
CA ILE A 47 -20.07 -2.38 -2.89
C ILE A 47 -20.53 -3.03 -1.57
N GLY A 48 -21.57 -2.46 -0.95
CA GLY A 48 -22.00 -2.84 0.41
C GLY A 48 -21.11 -2.26 1.50
N ASP A 49 -21.15 -2.85 2.70
CA ASP A 49 -20.60 -2.21 3.91
C ASP A 49 -19.08 -2.29 4.07
N PHE A 50 -18.43 -3.27 3.43
CA PHE A 50 -17.03 -3.61 3.65
C PHE A 50 -16.28 -3.96 2.36
N HIS A 51 -16.65 -3.32 1.25
CA HIS A 51 -15.96 -3.47 -0.03
C HIS A 51 -15.90 -2.13 -0.76
N TRP A 52 -14.70 -1.72 -1.09
CA TRP A 52 -14.38 -0.50 -1.85
C TRP A 52 -13.59 -0.86 -3.08
N ARG A 53 -13.92 -0.23 -4.20
CA ARG A 53 -13.26 -0.47 -5.49
C ARG A 53 -12.98 0.83 -6.23
N THR A 54 -11.80 0.92 -6.80
CA THR A 54 -11.39 1.90 -7.81
C THR A 54 -10.73 1.15 -8.97
N PRO A 55 -10.33 1.83 -10.06
CA PRO A 55 -9.53 1.18 -11.12
C PRO A 55 -8.20 0.56 -10.63
N ASP A 56 -7.65 1.06 -9.53
CA ASP A 56 -6.31 0.69 -9.03
C ASP A 56 -6.35 -0.14 -7.74
N PHE A 57 -7.48 -0.13 -7.03
CA PHE A 57 -7.58 -0.67 -5.67
C PHE A 57 -8.88 -1.45 -5.49
N ASP A 58 -8.81 -2.65 -4.92
CA ASP A 58 -9.97 -3.45 -4.49
C ASP A 58 -9.76 -3.85 -3.02
N ILE A 59 -10.45 -3.22 -2.08
CA ILE A 59 -10.33 -3.51 -0.65
C ILE A 59 -11.62 -4.15 -0.18
N LYS A 60 -11.54 -5.37 0.37
CA LYS A 60 -12.73 -6.04 0.91
C LYS A 60 -12.44 -6.91 2.13
N VAL A 61 -13.39 -6.98 3.05
CA VAL A 61 -13.36 -7.95 4.14
C VAL A 61 -13.63 -9.34 3.59
N ILE A 62 -12.74 -10.29 3.89
CA ILE A 62 -12.84 -11.68 3.40
C ILE A 62 -13.06 -12.70 4.52
N SER A 63 -12.83 -12.34 5.78
CA SER A 63 -13.13 -13.23 6.91
C SER A 63 -13.41 -12.49 8.21
N ARG A 64 -14.15 -13.17 9.10
CA ARG A 64 -14.56 -12.69 10.42
C ARG A 64 -14.28 -13.75 11.47
N ASN A 65 -14.14 -13.32 12.72
CA ASN A 65 -14.12 -14.19 13.88
C ASN A 65 -15.55 -14.65 14.23
N ALA A 66 -15.67 -15.59 15.17
CA ALA A 66 -16.95 -16.10 15.64
C ALA A 66 -17.84 -15.03 16.29
N ASP A 67 -17.24 -13.95 16.81
CA ASP A 67 -17.95 -12.82 17.41
C ASP A 67 -18.26 -11.69 16.41
N ASP A 68 -18.17 -11.98 15.10
CA ASP A 68 -18.41 -11.05 14.00
C ASP A 68 -17.38 -9.90 13.85
N SER A 69 -16.30 -9.90 14.64
CA SER A 69 -15.18 -8.98 14.41
C SER A 69 -14.43 -9.33 13.12
N ILE A 70 -14.02 -8.33 12.35
CA ILE A 70 -13.23 -8.52 11.13
C ILE A 70 -11.88 -9.17 11.47
N ARG A 71 -11.55 -10.23 10.73
CA ARG A 71 -10.30 -10.98 10.90
C ARG A 71 -9.34 -10.79 9.73
N ALA A 72 -9.83 -10.68 8.51
CA ALA A 72 -8.95 -10.46 7.36
C ALA A 72 -9.57 -9.57 6.30
N ILE A 73 -8.70 -8.77 5.69
CA ILE A 73 -8.99 -7.87 4.57
C ILE A 73 -8.14 -8.34 3.39
N GLN A 74 -8.76 -8.45 2.21
CA GLN A 74 -8.04 -8.58 0.94
C GLN A 74 -7.83 -7.19 0.36
N TYR A 75 -6.61 -6.94 -0.10
CA TYR A 75 -6.20 -5.72 -0.78
C TYR A 75 -5.63 -6.07 -2.15
N GLY A 76 -6.46 -5.87 -3.16
CA GLY A 76 -6.08 -5.92 -4.57
C GLY A 76 -5.45 -4.59 -4.99
N LEU A 77 -4.28 -4.69 -5.61
CA LEU A 77 -3.48 -3.58 -6.13
C LEU A 77 -3.30 -3.79 -7.63
N ASN A 78 -3.87 -2.89 -8.44
CA ASN A 78 -3.71 -2.86 -9.89
C ASN A 78 -2.64 -1.81 -10.30
N ILE A 79 -1.43 -1.96 -9.76
CA ILE A 79 -0.28 -1.05 -9.95
C ILE A 79 0.96 -1.85 -10.37
N PRO A 80 1.92 -1.27 -11.11
CA PRO A 80 3.09 -2.02 -11.57
C PRO A 80 3.97 -2.46 -10.40
N GLY A 81 4.34 -3.73 -10.38
CA GLY A 81 5.25 -4.32 -9.41
C GLY A 81 6.06 -5.46 -10.03
N VAL A 82 7.21 -5.78 -9.43
CA VAL A 82 8.15 -6.77 -9.94
C VAL A 82 7.80 -8.17 -9.43
N ILE A 83 7.68 -9.15 -10.32
CA ILE A 83 7.34 -10.54 -9.99
C ILE A 83 8.50 -11.52 -10.21
N GLY A 84 9.54 -11.07 -10.88
CA GLY A 84 10.72 -11.87 -11.20
C GLY A 84 11.68 -11.08 -12.07
N LEU A 85 12.72 -11.76 -12.54
CA LEU A 85 13.75 -11.19 -13.41
C LEU A 85 13.89 -12.03 -14.67
N ASN A 86 14.10 -11.37 -15.80
CA ASN A 86 14.60 -11.98 -17.04
C ASN A 86 16.03 -11.48 -17.26
N GLY A 87 17.02 -12.25 -16.83
CA GLY A 87 18.39 -11.76 -16.71
C GLY A 87 18.50 -10.65 -15.65
N LYS A 88 18.81 -9.42 -16.07
CA LYS A 88 18.83 -8.24 -15.19
C LYS A 88 17.53 -7.45 -15.20
N ASP A 89 16.69 -7.68 -16.21
CA ASP A 89 15.51 -6.88 -16.46
C ASP A 89 14.34 -7.33 -15.58
N PRO A 90 13.59 -6.40 -14.94
CA PRO A 90 12.45 -6.77 -14.12
C PRO A 90 11.28 -7.24 -14.97
N ILE A 91 10.66 -8.35 -14.56
CA ILE A 91 9.36 -8.79 -15.07
C ILE A 91 8.29 -8.08 -14.24
N ILE A 92 7.47 -7.24 -14.90
CA ILE A 92 6.49 -6.37 -14.24
C ILE A 92 5.07 -6.86 -14.54
N THR A 93 4.24 -6.95 -13.51
CA THR A 93 2.79 -7.14 -13.62
C THR A 93 2.07 -5.99 -12.92
N PHE A 94 0.81 -5.78 -13.27
CA PHE A 94 -0.05 -4.80 -12.63
C PHE A 94 -0.95 -5.41 -11.56
N SER A 95 -1.20 -6.72 -11.57
CA SER A 95 -2.15 -7.35 -10.65
C SER A 95 -1.45 -7.98 -9.46
N HIS A 96 -1.66 -7.41 -8.27
CA HIS A 96 -1.17 -7.92 -7.00
C HIS A 96 -2.32 -8.08 -6.01
N SER A 97 -2.25 -9.10 -5.17
CA SER A 97 -3.24 -9.32 -4.11
C SER A 97 -2.53 -9.63 -2.80
N PHE A 98 -2.96 -8.93 -1.76
CA PHE A 98 -2.46 -9.11 -0.41
C PHE A 98 -3.60 -9.41 0.55
N ARG A 99 -3.32 -10.23 1.55
CA ARG A 99 -4.21 -10.48 2.68
C ARG A 99 -3.59 -9.88 3.93
N ILE A 100 -4.35 -9.02 4.59
CA ILE A 100 -4.01 -8.40 5.86
C ILE A 100 -4.80 -9.13 6.93
N GLU A 101 -4.11 -9.92 7.75
CA GLU A 101 -4.70 -10.65 8.87
C GLU A 101 -4.57 -9.84 10.16
N LEU A 102 -5.70 -9.64 10.83
CA LEU A 102 -5.81 -8.83 12.03
C LEU A 102 -5.95 -9.72 13.27
N PRO A 103 -5.18 -9.46 14.33
CA PRO A 103 -5.42 -10.10 15.62
C PRO A 103 -6.76 -9.63 16.18
N ARG A 104 -7.43 -10.47 16.98
CA ARG A 104 -8.68 -10.09 17.64
C ARG A 104 -8.50 -8.89 18.58
N GLU A 105 -7.29 -8.73 19.10
CA GLU A 105 -6.85 -7.64 19.96
C GLU A 105 -6.57 -6.33 19.20
N TYR A 106 -6.74 -6.26 17.87
CA TYR A 106 -6.61 -5.02 17.12
C TYR A 106 -7.54 -3.92 17.69
N PRO A 107 -7.07 -2.67 17.86
CA PRO A 107 -5.75 -2.12 17.51
C PRO A 107 -4.68 -2.22 18.61
N ALA A 108 -4.96 -2.83 19.77
CA ALA A 108 -3.99 -2.90 20.87
C ALA A 108 -2.73 -3.72 20.52
N ARG A 109 -2.80 -4.57 19.50
CA ARG A 109 -1.69 -5.43 19.04
C ARG A 109 -1.41 -5.26 17.54
N VAL A 110 -1.13 -4.04 17.08
CA VAL A 110 -0.72 -3.81 15.67
C VAL A 110 0.53 -4.60 15.28
N ASP A 111 1.40 -4.92 16.25
CA ASP A 111 2.60 -5.75 16.09
C ASP A 111 2.30 -7.20 15.64
N LYS A 112 1.05 -7.67 15.86
CA LYS A 112 0.60 -9.01 15.46
C LYS A 112 -0.12 -9.02 14.11
N ILE A 113 -0.25 -7.88 13.43
CA ILE A 113 -0.84 -7.85 12.09
C ILE A 113 0.10 -8.57 11.13
N ARG A 114 -0.46 -9.44 10.28
CA ARG A 114 0.30 -10.16 9.26
C ARG A 114 -0.14 -9.71 7.88
N ILE A 115 0.83 -9.52 6.99
CA ILE A 115 0.58 -9.20 5.59
C ILE A 115 1.14 -10.35 4.76
N ILE A 116 0.28 -10.94 3.94
CA ILE A 116 0.59 -12.10 3.13
C ILE A 116 0.36 -11.73 1.67
N ALA A 117 1.34 -11.96 0.82
CA ALA A 117 1.14 -11.87 -0.62
C ALA A 117 0.42 -13.13 -1.12
N ASP A 118 -0.78 -12.97 -1.68
CA ASP A 118 -1.53 -14.03 -2.35
C ASP A 118 -1.17 -14.13 -3.84
N SER A 119 -0.47 -13.13 -4.38
CA SER A 119 0.12 -13.13 -5.72
C SER A 119 1.65 -13.28 -5.67
N GLN A 120 2.26 -13.74 -6.77
CA GLN A 120 3.71 -13.76 -6.88
C GLN A 120 4.27 -12.33 -6.81
N ILE A 121 5.27 -12.12 -5.97
CA ILE A 121 6.00 -10.86 -5.89
C ILE A 121 7.49 -11.15 -5.67
N PHE A 122 8.34 -10.56 -6.49
CA PHE A 122 9.78 -10.55 -6.26
C PHE A 122 10.09 -9.27 -5.53
N HIS A 123 10.23 -9.32 -4.20
CA HIS A 123 10.41 -8.13 -3.37
C HIS A 123 11.26 -8.41 -2.13
N PRO A 124 12.19 -7.51 -1.72
CA PRO A 124 13.09 -7.73 -0.58
C PRO A 124 12.39 -8.05 0.74
N ARG A 125 11.22 -7.43 0.96
CA ARG A 125 10.44 -7.54 2.19
C ARG A 125 9.45 -8.71 2.22
N PHE A 126 9.30 -9.48 1.13
CA PHE A 126 8.42 -10.66 1.08
C PHE A 126 9.24 -11.93 0.91
N SER A 127 8.83 -13.03 1.54
CA SER A 127 9.52 -14.32 1.36
C SER A 127 9.27 -14.92 -0.03
N ILE A 128 10.24 -15.73 -0.49
CA ILE A 128 10.27 -16.33 -1.84
C ILE A 128 9.19 -17.43 -2.04
N SER A 129 8.74 -18.10 -0.98
CA SER A 129 7.76 -19.19 -1.06
C SER A 129 6.33 -18.67 -1.25
N GLY A 130 5.56 -19.33 -2.13
CA GLY A 130 4.30 -18.90 -2.76
C GLY A 130 3.06 -18.68 -1.89
N LEU A 131 3.23 -18.06 -0.72
CA LEU A 131 2.27 -17.33 0.11
C LEU A 131 3.11 -16.40 1.00
N GLY A 132 3.83 -15.47 0.38
CA GLY A 132 4.98 -14.82 1.00
C GLY A 132 4.54 -13.91 2.14
N GLU A 133 4.88 -14.26 3.38
CA GLU A 133 4.66 -13.37 4.52
C GLU A 133 5.64 -12.20 4.46
N ALA A 134 5.13 -11.00 4.65
CA ALA A 134 5.93 -9.79 4.66
C ALA A 134 6.75 -9.70 5.96
N CYS A 135 7.99 -9.19 5.87
CA CYS A 135 8.68 -8.57 7.00
C CYS A 135 8.60 -7.06 6.79
N LEU A 136 7.47 -6.48 7.19
CA LEU A 136 7.26 -5.04 7.15
C LEU A 136 7.02 -4.58 8.58
N GLN A 137 7.86 -3.67 9.07
CA GLN A 137 7.58 -2.94 10.30
C GLN A 137 6.59 -1.82 9.98
N ILE A 138 5.30 -2.14 9.93
CA ILE A 138 4.26 -1.12 9.81
C ILE A 138 3.69 -0.84 11.19
N ASN A 139 4.21 0.20 11.83
CA ASN A 139 3.64 0.77 13.04
C ASN A 139 2.49 1.70 12.63
N GLY A 140 1.28 1.18 12.49
CA GLY A 140 0.14 1.99 12.09
C GLY A 140 -1.19 1.24 12.05
N GLU A 141 -2.26 2.01 11.85
CA GLU A 141 -3.58 1.48 11.54
C GLU A 141 -3.66 1.02 10.07
N ILE A 142 -4.82 0.48 9.70
CA ILE A 142 -5.06 -0.13 8.38
C ILE A 142 -4.78 0.85 7.25
N ASP A 143 -5.13 2.13 7.42
CA ASP A 143 -4.86 3.18 6.44
C ASP A 143 -3.37 3.30 6.08
N ARG A 144 -2.51 3.37 7.09
CA ARG A 144 -1.07 3.45 6.92
C ARG A 144 -0.51 2.18 6.29
N ILE A 145 -1.04 1.01 6.66
CA ILE A 145 -0.67 -0.27 6.05
C ILE A 145 -0.99 -0.26 4.55
N LEU A 146 -2.21 0.11 4.17
CA LEU A 146 -2.65 0.17 2.78
C LEU A 146 -1.77 1.14 1.97
N MET A 147 -1.51 2.33 2.52
CA MET A 147 -0.66 3.32 1.85
C MET A 147 0.80 2.86 1.72
N ASP A 148 1.39 2.26 2.77
CA ASP A 148 2.76 1.76 2.72
C ASP A 148 2.91 0.66 1.67
N MET A 149 1.93 -0.23 1.56
CA MET A 149 1.93 -1.33 0.59
C MET A 149 2.02 -0.86 -0.86
N ILE A 150 1.39 0.27 -1.21
CA ILE A 150 1.55 0.90 -2.54
C ILE A 150 3.03 1.18 -2.82
N PHE A 151 3.69 1.86 -1.89
CA PHE A 151 5.08 2.27 -2.05
C PHE A 151 6.07 1.12 -1.91
N GLN A 152 5.75 0.07 -1.15
CA GLN A 152 6.50 -1.19 -1.18
C GLN A 152 6.43 -1.83 -2.57
N VAL A 153 5.25 -1.99 -3.16
CA VAL A 153 5.11 -2.59 -4.50
C VAL A 153 5.83 -1.76 -5.58
N LEU A 154 5.81 -0.43 -5.45
CA LEU A 154 6.56 0.49 -6.32
C LEU A 154 8.06 0.53 -6.02
N TYR A 155 8.57 -0.21 -5.03
CA TYR A 155 9.98 -0.21 -4.66
C TYR A 155 10.53 1.17 -4.24
N ASP A 156 9.74 1.94 -3.50
CA ASP A 156 10.19 3.22 -2.93
C ASP A 156 11.39 2.99 -1.98
N PRO A 157 12.56 3.63 -2.23
CA PRO A 157 13.75 3.46 -1.39
C PRO A 157 13.52 3.82 0.08
N ASP A 158 12.62 4.74 0.38
CA ASP A 158 12.32 5.16 1.76
C ASP A 158 11.49 4.11 2.51
N ARG A 159 10.85 3.18 1.79
CA ARG A 159 10.03 2.10 2.34
C ARG A 159 10.72 0.76 2.32
N VAL A 160 11.43 0.45 1.24
CA VAL A 160 12.21 -0.77 1.13
C VAL A 160 13.48 -0.69 1.99
N ARG A 161 14.07 0.50 2.14
CA ARG A 161 15.26 0.81 2.96
C ARG A 161 16.42 -0.17 2.71
N PRO A 162 17.07 -0.10 1.53
CA PRO A 162 18.21 -0.97 1.21
C PRO A 162 19.43 -0.69 2.13
N PRO A 163 20.03 -1.70 2.77
CA PRO A 163 21.17 -1.53 3.70
C PRO A 163 22.37 -0.74 3.18
N LYS A 164 22.64 -0.83 1.87
CA LYS A 164 23.68 -0.04 1.18
C LYS A 164 23.50 1.48 1.35
N TYR A 165 22.27 1.94 1.57
CA TYR A 165 21.92 3.36 1.68
C TYR A 165 21.32 3.71 3.06
N TYR A 166 21.00 2.69 3.88
CA TYR A 166 20.35 2.83 5.19
C TYR A 166 21.07 1.96 6.23
N ASN A 167 21.92 2.59 7.05
CA ASN A 167 22.89 1.89 7.92
C ASN A 167 22.26 0.98 9.00
N ASP A 168 20.99 1.19 9.33
CA ASP A 168 20.22 0.45 10.35
C ASP A 168 19.25 -0.58 9.74
N ALA A 169 19.17 -0.68 8.41
CA ALA A 169 18.24 -1.57 7.73
C ALA A 169 18.82 -2.97 7.50
N ASP A 170 17.95 -3.99 7.51
CA ASP A 170 18.30 -5.36 7.17
C ASP A 170 18.04 -5.70 5.68
N PHE A 171 18.52 -6.87 5.24
CA PHE A 171 18.35 -7.38 3.86
C PHE A 171 16.94 -7.91 3.53
N GLY A 172 16.03 -7.92 4.51
CA GLY A 172 14.67 -8.45 4.38
C GLY A 172 14.61 -9.98 4.30
N ARG A 173 13.47 -10.49 3.84
CA ARG A 173 13.19 -11.94 3.70
C ARG A 173 13.68 -12.52 2.38
N ASN A 174 13.98 -11.68 1.39
CA ASN A 174 14.47 -12.09 0.08
C ASN A 174 15.76 -11.34 -0.26
N SER A 175 16.88 -11.93 0.16
CA SER A 175 18.21 -11.35 -0.05
C SER A 175 18.57 -11.23 -1.53
N SER A 176 18.07 -12.13 -2.39
CA SER A 176 18.28 -12.06 -3.84
C SER A 176 17.61 -10.83 -4.45
N ALA A 177 16.35 -10.55 -4.06
CA ALA A 177 15.66 -9.34 -4.48
C ALA A 177 16.36 -8.08 -3.93
N MET A 178 16.81 -8.09 -2.68
CA MET A 178 17.55 -6.95 -2.10
C MET A 178 18.85 -6.66 -2.86
N LYS A 179 19.64 -7.70 -3.17
CA LYS A 179 20.88 -7.55 -3.94
C LYS A 179 20.61 -7.02 -5.35
N TRP A 180 19.60 -7.54 -6.03
CA TRP A 180 19.20 -7.01 -7.35
C TRP A 180 18.81 -5.53 -7.24
N TYR A 181 17.96 -5.18 -6.28
CA TYR A 181 17.49 -3.81 -6.06
C TYR A 181 18.64 -2.83 -5.78
N GLN A 182 19.59 -3.20 -4.91
CA GLN A 182 20.76 -2.38 -4.58
C GLN A 182 21.72 -2.17 -5.76
N ASN A 183 21.79 -3.14 -6.68
CA ASN A 183 22.70 -3.14 -7.82
C ASN A 183 22.13 -2.44 -9.07
N ASN A 184 20.83 -2.13 -9.09
CA ASN A 184 20.15 -1.57 -10.27
C ASN A 184 19.50 -0.20 -10.00
N ASP A 185 20.10 0.59 -9.10
CA ASP A 185 19.63 1.92 -8.67
C ASP A 185 18.17 1.94 -8.15
N PRO A 186 17.99 1.89 -6.82
CA PRO A 186 16.68 1.99 -6.17
C PRO A 186 15.76 3.12 -6.66
N LYS A 187 16.33 4.31 -6.95
CA LYS A 187 15.53 5.46 -7.39
C LYS A 187 15.04 5.26 -8.81
N ALA A 188 15.90 4.79 -9.71
CA ALA A 188 15.54 4.51 -11.10
C ALA A 188 14.44 3.43 -11.20
N ILE A 189 14.49 2.40 -10.34
CA ILE A 189 13.45 1.37 -10.27
C ILE A 189 12.11 1.97 -9.81
N TYR A 190 12.13 2.76 -8.73
CA TYR A 190 10.92 3.44 -8.24
C TYR A 190 10.31 4.35 -9.31
N GLU A 191 11.11 5.18 -9.96
CA GLU A 191 10.67 6.07 -11.03
C GLU A 191 10.12 5.30 -12.25
N LEU A 192 10.76 4.18 -12.63
CA LEU A 192 10.27 3.30 -13.68
C LEU A 192 8.86 2.78 -13.37
N LEU A 193 8.63 2.27 -12.16
CA LEU A 193 7.34 1.73 -11.75
C LEU A 193 6.30 2.85 -11.61
N LEU A 194 6.66 3.98 -11.01
CA LEU A 194 5.79 5.14 -10.89
C LEU A 194 5.33 5.66 -12.26
N ASN A 195 6.24 5.77 -13.23
CA ASN A 195 5.91 6.19 -14.59
C ASN A 195 5.03 5.18 -15.31
N LYS A 196 5.26 3.88 -15.12
CA LYS A 196 4.37 2.83 -15.68
C LYS A 196 2.96 2.90 -15.10
N TRP A 197 2.82 3.27 -13.83
CA TRP A 197 1.52 3.48 -13.20
C TRP A 197 0.83 4.70 -13.79
N LEU A 198 1.58 5.78 -13.98
CA LEU A 198 1.07 6.99 -14.63
C LEU A 198 0.64 6.71 -16.07
N ASP A 199 1.42 5.97 -16.85
CA ASP A 199 1.12 5.63 -18.24
C ASP A 199 -0.11 4.74 -18.39
N SER A 200 -0.33 3.80 -17.46
CA SER A 200 -1.54 2.95 -17.47
C SER A 200 -2.81 3.76 -17.23
N ARG A 201 -2.69 4.89 -16.51
CA ARG A 201 -3.75 5.86 -16.27
C ARG A 201 -3.90 6.85 -17.43
N ASN A 202 -2.79 7.32 -18.00
CA ASN A 202 -2.76 8.34 -19.04
C ASN A 202 -3.23 7.87 -20.42
N LYS A 203 -3.40 6.57 -20.64
CA LYS A 203 -4.18 6.06 -21.79
C LYS A 203 -5.67 6.44 -21.72
N LYS A 204 -6.11 7.13 -20.66
CA LYS A 204 -7.46 7.68 -20.46
C LYS A 204 -7.50 9.19 -20.14
N ILE A 205 -6.58 10.03 -20.65
CA ILE A 205 -6.63 11.47 -20.34
C ILE A 205 -7.85 12.15 -20.97
N HIS A 206 -8.81 12.56 -20.12
CA HIS A 206 -9.76 13.64 -20.38
C HIS A 206 -9.19 15.01 -19.92
N PRO A 207 -9.60 16.14 -20.54
CA PRO A 207 -8.85 17.40 -20.59
C PRO A 207 -8.96 18.33 -19.35
N LYS A 208 -9.27 17.84 -18.15
CA LYS A 208 -9.51 18.72 -16.98
C LYS A 208 -8.25 19.18 -16.23
N ALA A 209 -7.08 18.60 -16.47
CA ALA A 209 -5.81 19.08 -15.90
C ALA A 209 -5.40 20.50 -16.39
N LYS A 210 -6.02 21.01 -17.46
CA LYS A 210 -5.75 22.37 -18.00
C LYS A 210 -6.41 23.53 -17.23
N ILE A 211 -7.29 23.26 -16.26
CA ILE A 211 -8.02 24.32 -15.55
C ILE A 211 -7.17 24.91 -14.41
N ILE A 212 -6.38 24.09 -13.72
CA ILE A 212 -5.56 24.55 -12.58
C ILE A 212 -4.40 25.43 -13.05
N GLU A 213 -3.70 25.11 -14.14
CA GLU A 213 -2.63 25.97 -14.69
C GLU A 213 -3.12 27.36 -15.16
N LYS A 214 -4.38 27.47 -15.60
CA LYS A 214 -4.95 28.76 -16.04
C LYS A 214 -5.34 29.65 -14.86
N GLU A 215 -5.70 29.09 -13.72
CA GLU A 215 -6.06 29.87 -12.52
C GLU A 215 -4.81 30.38 -11.79
N THR A 216 -3.72 29.61 -11.73
CA THR A 216 -2.45 30.06 -11.12
C THR A 216 -1.76 31.15 -11.93
N LYS A 217 -1.87 31.14 -13.27
CA LYS A 217 -1.38 32.24 -14.12
C LYS A 217 -2.25 33.51 -14.06
N LYS A 218 -3.53 33.39 -13.68
CA LYS A 218 -4.43 34.55 -13.51
C LYS A 218 -4.24 35.28 -12.19
N LYS A 219 -3.83 34.58 -11.13
CA LYS A 219 -3.45 35.19 -9.84
C LYS A 219 -1.97 35.57 -9.87
N GLY A 220 -1.64 36.69 -10.53
CA GLY A 220 -0.29 37.23 -10.56
C GLY A 220 0.24 37.58 -9.17
N LEU A 221 0.85 36.61 -8.49
CA LEU A 221 1.79 36.88 -7.40
C LEU A 221 3.18 37.09 -8.01
N ARG A 222 3.58 38.36 -8.05
CA ARG A 222 4.98 38.75 -8.26
C ARG A 222 5.80 38.18 -7.10
N ILE A 223 6.73 37.29 -7.42
CA ILE A 223 7.85 36.99 -6.54
C ILE A 223 8.73 38.24 -6.61
N ILE A 224 8.84 38.95 -5.49
CA ILE A 224 9.86 39.99 -5.31
C ILE A 224 11.16 39.24 -5.01
N GLU A 225 12.21 39.61 -5.74
CA GLU A 225 13.58 39.08 -5.64
C GLU A 225 14.16 39.12 -4.22
#